data_AF-A0A069RFE0-F1
#
_entry.id   AF-A0A069RFE0-F1
#
_cell.length_a   1.000
_cell.length_b   1.000
_cell.length_c   1.000
_cell.angle_alpha   90.00
_cell.angle_beta   90.00
_cell.angle_gamma   90.00
#
_symmetry.space_group_name_H-M   'P 1'
#
loop_
_entity.id
_entity.type
_entity.pdbx_description
1 polymer ?
#
loop_
_entity_poly.entity_id
_entity_poly.type
_entity_poly.pdbx_seq_one_letter_code
_entity_poly.pdbx_strand_id
1 'polypeptide(L)'
;MKKTNMTGDYDTKLIASDWRYSAMIVGLKKYFDFFDIEFKANKDKDYIEYNAKDITDSRYLQFVEHHYREYMHHKVIEDIFENEEISEEQSKLINKKLKGNAMMEKTFAKLTYEDKKEILMRIDENREAIIRETYRNGIHMYRKFANENSLFAEKEKTCRLKGYYVDPGRKTKSVSYMNDYNTFIFEDEPEFDFIPFAFTKSSESIFINNNYNLRTLYETARKLEDVFTEHREEVGKSTRELLFNYKQNAATFIDYDVEVITKDIDVDYYKTLYIRKPAIEIFKAINNYKCMMFTKKIGKDYYIDIQKEVTNSILNLSHIDKIIEMLLKEKTGRAGGLIHINSLIYGGDKMDQKMKSAYGTALKLKEKFKKESKLNKIDSYRQRLISAITLKDYDKFCDVLIQMSAYSQIPFSFSFDLFENFEENKNVAYTFINALGIEPRKEGKESEEV
;
A
#
# COMPACT_ATOMS: atom_id res chain seq x y z
N MET A 1 -2.76 -4.55 25.93
CA MET A 1 -3.50 -4.80 27.19
C MET A 1 -3.44 -3.55 28.05
N LYS A 2 -4.60 -3.07 28.51
CA LYS A 2 -4.73 -1.89 29.37
C LYS A 2 -4.88 -2.29 30.85
N LYS A 3 -4.31 -1.49 31.75
CA LYS A 3 -4.54 -1.53 33.19
C LYS A 3 -4.90 -0.11 33.66
N THR A 4 -5.92 0.00 34.52
CA THR A 4 -6.41 1.27 35.07
C THR A 4 -6.37 1.24 36.59
N ASN A 5 -6.62 2.40 37.23
CA ASN A 5 -6.61 2.59 38.68
C ASN A 5 -5.27 2.19 39.31
N MET A 6 -4.17 2.52 38.63
CA MET A 6 -2.84 2.29 39.15
C MET A 6 -2.51 3.25 40.28
N THR A 7 -1.73 2.76 41.25
CA THR A 7 -1.17 3.56 42.34
C THR A 7 0.19 4.13 41.90
N GLY A 8 0.33 5.46 41.91
CA GLY A 8 1.53 6.18 41.45
C GLY A 8 1.19 7.51 40.77
N ASP A 9 2.14 8.06 40.02
CA ASP A 9 1.99 9.35 39.30
C ASP A 9 1.04 9.30 38.10
N TYR A 10 0.65 8.09 37.67
CA TYR A 10 -0.21 7.82 36.53
C TYR A 10 -1.29 6.80 36.86
N ASP A 11 -2.53 7.05 36.42
CA ASP A 11 -3.69 6.19 36.69
C ASP A 11 -3.87 5.03 35.69
N THR A 12 -3.24 5.12 34.51
CA THR A 12 -3.46 4.21 33.38
C THR A 12 -2.14 3.72 32.79
N LYS A 13 -2.08 2.43 32.45
CA LYS A 13 -0.96 1.79 31.76
C LYS A 13 -1.45 1.00 30.55
N LEU A 14 -0.76 1.17 29.44
CA LEU A 14 -1.11 0.54 28.17
C LEU A 14 0.09 -0.20 27.59
N ILE A 15 -0.09 -1.50 27.35
CA ILE A 15 0.95 -2.39 26.81
C ILE A 15 0.66 -2.68 25.34
N ALA A 16 1.68 -2.59 24.48
CA ALA A 16 1.64 -2.88 23.04
C ALA A 16 1.52 -4.40 22.75
N SER A 17 0.44 -5.04 23.22
CA SER A 17 0.26 -6.50 23.16
C SER A 17 -0.04 -7.06 21.76
N ASP A 18 -0.66 -6.25 20.92
CA ASP A 18 -0.94 -6.55 19.51
C ASP A 18 -0.97 -5.24 18.72
N TRP A 19 -1.13 -5.34 17.39
CA TRP A 19 -1.09 -4.19 16.50
C TRP A 19 -2.12 -3.10 16.84
N ARG A 20 -3.30 -3.43 17.39
CA ARG A 20 -4.34 -2.45 17.77
C ARG A 20 -3.84 -1.60 18.92
N TYR A 21 -3.23 -2.24 19.92
CA TYR A 21 -2.59 -1.55 21.04
C TYR A 21 -1.38 -0.74 20.59
N SER A 22 -0.54 -1.29 19.70
CA SER A 22 0.58 -0.54 19.12
C SER A 22 0.10 0.71 18.37
N ALA A 23 -0.92 0.59 17.53
CA ALA A 23 -1.50 1.70 16.79
C ALA A 23 -2.13 2.74 17.72
N MET A 24 -2.92 2.31 18.70
CA MET A 24 -3.47 3.19 19.72
C MET A 24 -2.37 3.95 20.47
N ILE A 25 -1.28 3.29 20.87
CA ILE A 25 -0.15 3.92 21.57
C ILE A 25 0.54 4.97 20.69
N VAL A 26 0.69 4.72 19.39
CA VAL A 26 1.23 5.70 18.43
C VAL A 26 0.28 6.90 18.32
N GLY A 27 -1.03 6.67 18.20
CA GLY A 27 -2.03 7.73 18.13
C GLY A 27 -2.06 8.58 19.41
N LEU A 28 -2.03 7.95 20.58
CA LEU A 28 -1.95 8.63 21.88
C LEU A 28 -0.67 9.45 22.01
N LYS A 29 0.48 8.92 21.58
CA LYS A 29 1.73 9.69 21.59
C LYS A 29 1.61 10.97 20.75
N LYS A 30 1.09 10.86 19.52
CA LYS A 30 0.92 12.04 18.65
C LYS A 30 0.00 13.09 19.31
N TYR A 31 -1.05 12.63 20.00
CA TYR A 31 -1.95 13.49 20.76
C TYR A 31 -1.26 14.15 21.96
N PHE A 32 -0.52 13.40 22.77
CA PHE A 32 0.18 13.94 23.93
C PHE A 32 1.28 14.93 23.52
N ASP A 33 2.04 14.62 22.47
CA ASP A 33 3.05 15.53 21.93
C ASP A 33 2.41 16.85 21.45
N PHE A 34 1.21 16.80 20.85
CA PHE A 34 0.52 17.98 20.35
C PHE A 34 0.07 18.94 21.46
N PHE A 35 -0.34 18.40 22.63
CA PHE A 35 -0.79 19.19 23.78
C PHE A 35 0.29 19.39 24.85
N ASP A 36 1.52 18.94 24.62
CA ASP A 36 2.61 18.92 25.60
C ASP A 36 2.20 18.24 26.93
N ILE A 37 1.47 17.14 26.82
CA ILE A 37 1.00 16.35 27.97
C ILE A 37 2.13 15.39 28.40
N GLU A 38 2.51 15.46 29.67
CA GLU A 38 3.47 14.51 30.23
C GLU A 38 2.90 13.09 30.30
N PHE A 39 3.67 12.13 29.79
CA PHE A 39 3.40 10.72 29.92
C PHE A 39 4.71 9.96 30.06
N LYS A 40 4.65 8.78 30.70
CA LYS A 40 5.82 7.93 30.87
C LYS A 40 5.85 6.83 29.83
N ALA A 41 6.74 6.98 28.86
CA ALA A 41 7.12 5.90 27.96
C ALA A 41 8.39 5.22 28.48
N ASN A 42 8.29 3.95 28.87
CA ASN A 42 9.49 3.18 29.10
C ASN A 42 10.01 2.74 27.73
N LYS A 43 11.20 3.19 27.31
CA LYS A 43 11.72 2.88 25.97
C LYS A 43 12.23 1.44 25.84
N ASP A 44 12.55 0.80 26.97
CA ASP A 44 13.06 -0.57 27.05
C ASP A 44 11.97 -1.59 27.42
N LYS A 45 10.72 -1.13 27.64
CA LYS A 45 9.56 -1.97 27.94
C LYS A 45 8.37 -1.55 27.07
N ASP A 46 7.52 -2.48 26.69
CA ASP A 46 6.47 -2.21 25.69
C ASP A 46 5.21 -1.54 26.26
N TYR A 47 5.37 -0.48 27.06
CA TYR A 47 4.23 0.21 27.67
C TYR A 47 4.39 1.72 27.84
N ILE A 48 3.25 2.40 27.81
CA ILE A 48 3.09 3.79 28.25
C ILE A 48 2.26 3.87 29.53
N GLU A 49 2.51 4.88 30.35
CA GLU A 49 1.73 5.25 31.53
C GLU A 49 1.29 6.72 31.38
N TYR A 50 -0.01 7.00 31.59
CA TYR A 50 -0.63 8.32 31.40
C TYR A 50 -1.83 8.49 32.35
N ASN A 51 -2.36 9.72 32.46
CA ASN A 51 -3.58 9.98 33.22
C ASN A 51 -4.79 10.09 32.28
N ALA A 52 -5.83 9.29 32.52
CA ALA A 52 -7.00 9.24 31.64
C ALA A 52 -7.73 10.59 31.56
N LYS A 53 -7.70 11.39 32.63
CA LYS A 53 -8.29 12.74 32.69
C LYS A 53 -7.73 13.72 31.65
N ASP A 54 -6.53 13.47 31.13
CA ASP A 54 -5.90 14.37 30.17
C ASP A 54 -6.49 14.22 28.76
N ILE A 55 -7.23 13.13 28.54
CA ILE A 55 -8.00 12.85 27.34
C ILE A 55 -9.43 13.36 27.55
N THR A 56 -9.83 14.36 26.75
CA THR A 56 -11.19 14.92 26.75
C THR A 56 -11.69 15.04 25.32
N ASP A 57 -13.01 14.91 25.09
CA ASP A 57 -13.63 15.06 23.78
C ASP A 57 -13.22 16.36 23.07
N SER A 58 -13.23 17.50 23.78
CA SER A 58 -12.86 18.80 23.21
C SER A 58 -11.42 18.82 22.69
N ARG A 59 -10.44 18.42 23.52
CA ARG A 59 -9.03 18.29 23.09
C ARG A 59 -8.86 17.28 21.96
N TYR A 60 -9.58 16.16 22.00
CA TYR A 60 -9.53 15.16 20.93
C TYR A 60 -9.98 15.78 19.60
N LEU A 61 -11.09 16.54 19.59
CA LEU A 61 -11.59 17.21 18.40
C LEU A 61 -10.63 18.30 17.89
N GLN A 62 -9.97 19.05 18.78
CA GLN A 62 -8.91 19.99 18.39
C GLN A 62 -7.74 19.27 17.70
N PHE A 63 -7.33 18.10 18.23
CA PHE A 63 -6.29 17.29 17.60
C PHE A 63 -6.74 16.70 16.26
N VAL A 64 -8.00 16.25 16.14
CA VAL A 64 -8.59 15.81 14.88
C VAL A 64 -8.56 16.91 13.82
N GLU A 65 -8.96 18.13 14.19
CA GLU A 65 -8.94 19.29 13.30
C GLU A 65 -7.52 19.62 12.83
N HIS A 66 -6.54 19.57 13.72
CA HIS A 66 -5.14 19.76 13.37
C HIS A 66 -4.65 18.65 12.44
N HIS A 67 -4.84 17.39 12.84
CA HIS A 67 -4.30 16.23 12.15
C HIS A 67 -4.96 16.02 10.78
N TYR A 68 -6.26 16.24 10.62
CA TYR A 68 -6.99 16.06 9.36
C TYR A 68 -7.43 17.39 8.73
N ARG A 69 -6.68 18.48 8.96
CA ARG A 69 -7.02 19.84 8.50
C ARG A 69 -7.45 19.90 7.04
N GLU A 70 -6.76 19.17 6.15
CA GLU A 70 -7.01 19.13 4.71
C GLU A 70 -8.38 18.54 4.33
N TYR A 71 -8.97 17.71 5.21
CA TYR A 71 -10.28 17.12 5.04
C TYR A 71 -11.40 17.93 5.70
N MET A 72 -11.05 18.96 6.49
CA MET A 72 -12.01 19.79 7.21
C MET A 72 -12.58 20.89 6.32
N HIS A 73 -13.87 20.83 6.04
CA HIS A 73 -14.53 21.77 5.13
C HIS A 73 -14.44 23.22 5.61
N HIS A 74 -14.62 23.46 6.92
CA HIS A 74 -14.56 24.80 7.51
C HIS A 74 -13.14 25.37 7.50
N LYS A 75 -12.10 24.54 7.66
CA LYS A 75 -10.70 24.98 7.53
C LYS A 75 -10.38 25.51 6.14
N VAL A 76 -10.83 24.81 5.10
CA VAL A 76 -10.68 25.29 3.71
C VAL A 76 -11.40 26.63 3.49
N ILE A 77 -12.56 26.84 4.13
CA ILE A 77 -13.30 28.10 4.04
C ILE A 77 -12.55 29.22 4.76
N GLU A 78 -12.08 28.98 5.99
CA GLU A 78 -11.26 29.92 6.77
C GLU A 78 -10.01 30.34 5.98
N ASP A 79 -9.26 29.36 5.44
CA ASP A 79 -8.03 29.61 4.66
C ASP A 79 -8.31 30.47 3.40
N ILE A 80 -9.45 30.27 2.73
CA ILE A 80 -9.83 31.11 1.58
C ILE A 80 -10.21 32.52 2.04
N PHE A 81 -10.92 32.64 3.17
CA PHE A 81 -11.36 33.92 3.73
C PHE A 81 -10.24 34.75 4.35
N GLU A 82 -9.05 34.19 4.56
CA GLU A 82 -7.84 34.95 4.91
C GLU A 82 -7.34 35.81 3.74
N ASN A 83 -7.69 35.50 2.49
CA ASN A 83 -7.31 36.31 1.33
C ASN A 83 -8.08 37.65 1.27
N GLU A 84 -7.38 38.71 0.85
CA GLU A 84 -7.98 40.05 0.66
C GLU A 84 -8.98 40.07 -0.50
N GLU A 85 -8.68 39.39 -1.60
CA GLU A 85 -9.55 39.23 -2.77
C GLU A 85 -9.89 37.76 -3.01
N ILE A 86 -11.17 37.47 -3.22
CA ILE A 86 -11.69 36.12 -3.46
C ILE A 86 -12.03 35.98 -4.94
N SER A 87 -11.39 35.04 -5.63
CA SER A 87 -11.68 34.75 -7.03
C SER A 87 -13.04 34.06 -7.23
N GLU A 88 -13.56 34.07 -8.47
CA GLU A 88 -14.79 33.36 -8.81
C GLU A 88 -14.68 31.84 -8.58
N GLU A 89 -13.50 31.26 -8.74
CA GLU A 89 -13.26 29.84 -8.45
C GLU A 89 -13.29 29.57 -6.95
N GLN A 90 -12.70 30.46 -6.15
CA GLN A 90 -12.70 30.37 -4.69
C GLN A 90 -14.12 30.55 -4.13
N SER A 91 -14.93 31.46 -4.67
CA SER A 91 -16.33 31.64 -4.25
C SER A 91 -17.18 30.40 -4.55
N LYS A 92 -17.01 29.78 -5.72
CA LYS A 92 -17.63 28.48 -6.06
C LYS A 92 -17.18 27.37 -5.11
N LEU A 93 -15.89 27.32 -4.76
CA LEU A 93 -15.35 26.35 -3.83
C LEU A 93 -15.93 26.53 -2.42
N ILE A 94 -16.03 27.76 -1.90
CA ILE A 94 -16.65 28.05 -0.61
C ILE A 94 -18.10 27.53 -0.60
N ASN A 95 -18.91 27.92 -1.58
CA ASN A 95 -20.30 27.49 -1.67
C ASN A 95 -20.45 25.96 -1.73
N LYS A 96 -19.51 25.27 -2.40
CA LYS A 96 -19.44 23.80 -2.40
C LYS A 96 -19.09 23.25 -1.01
N LYS A 97 -18.13 23.85 -0.31
CA LYS A 97 -17.68 23.39 1.02
C LYS A 97 -18.71 23.66 2.13
N LEU A 98 -19.50 24.73 2.03
CA LEU A 98 -20.64 25.01 2.91
C LEU A 98 -21.71 23.89 2.85
N LYS A 99 -21.74 23.11 1.77
CA LYS A 99 -22.62 21.95 1.58
C LYS A 99 -21.83 20.63 1.53
N GLY A 100 -20.63 20.61 2.11
CA GLY A 100 -19.69 19.50 1.99
C GLY A 100 -20.18 18.20 2.63
N ASN A 101 -20.99 18.30 3.69
CA ASN A 101 -21.66 17.19 4.35
C ASN A 101 -22.96 17.68 5.02
N ALA A 102 -23.74 16.73 5.57
CA ALA A 102 -25.04 17.03 6.18
C ALA A 102 -24.96 18.04 7.35
N MET A 103 -23.88 18.01 8.14
CA MET A 103 -23.69 18.96 9.25
C MET A 103 -23.41 20.37 8.73
N MET A 104 -22.55 20.51 7.72
CA MET A 104 -22.27 21.79 7.05
C MET A 104 -23.56 22.34 6.42
N GLU A 105 -24.29 21.52 5.66
CA GLU A 105 -25.53 21.95 4.99
C GLU A 105 -26.59 22.42 5.98
N LYS A 106 -26.72 21.73 7.12
CA LYS A 106 -27.61 22.15 8.21
C LYS A 106 -27.18 23.46 8.85
N THR A 107 -25.88 23.64 9.11
CA THR A 107 -25.34 24.81 9.84
C THR A 107 -25.36 26.08 8.99
N PHE A 108 -25.03 25.95 7.70
CA PHE A 108 -24.89 27.08 6.77
C PHE A 108 -26.07 27.19 5.78
N ALA A 109 -27.21 26.61 6.13
CA ALA A 109 -28.41 26.65 5.29
C ALA A 109 -28.73 28.09 4.85
N LYS A 110 -28.91 28.28 3.54
CA LYS A 110 -29.23 29.56 2.87
C LYS A 110 -28.11 30.62 2.89
N LEU A 111 -26.94 30.32 3.45
CA LEU A 111 -25.78 31.22 3.37
C LEU A 111 -24.99 30.99 2.09
N THR A 112 -24.31 32.04 1.65
CA THR A 112 -23.41 32.03 0.50
C THR A 112 -22.08 32.68 0.88
N TYR A 113 -21.07 32.58 0.01
CA TYR A 113 -19.75 33.19 0.23
C TYR A 113 -19.79 34.69 0.59
N GLU A 114 -20.85 35.42 0.20
CA GLU A 114 -21.06 36.84 0.51
C GLU A 114 -21.27 37.07 2.02
N ASP A 115 -21.79 36.08 2.74
CA ASP A 115 -22.12 36.12 4.16
C ASP A 115 -20.90 35.85 5.07
N LYS A 116 -19.70 36.32 4.67
CA LYS A 116 -18.40 36.00 5.31
C LYS A 116 -18.43 36.08 6.85
N LYS A 117 -18.95 37.17 7.41
CA LYS A 117 -18.99 37.38 8.87
C LYS A 117 -19.87 36.36 9.58
N GLU A 118 -21.05 36.10 9.04
CA GLU A 118 -22.01 35.15 9.60
C GLU A 118 -21.46 33.71 9.51
N ILE A 119 -20.79 33.38 8.40
CA ILE A 119 -20.16 32.06 8.23
C ILE A 119 -19.09 31.84 9.29
N LEU A 120 -18.17 32.79 9.48
CA LEU A 120 -17.10 32.66 10.48
C LEU A 120 -17.66 32.52 11.90
N MET A 121 -18.66 33.33 12.26
CA MET A 121 -19.34 33.23 13.55
C MET A 121 -19.97 31.85 13.77
N ARG A 122 -20.70 31.32 12.78
CA ARG A 122 -21.31 29.98 12.88
C ARG A 122 -20.30 28.85 12.92
N ILE A 123 -19.15 29.00 12.26
CA ILE A 123 -18.05 28.04 12.36
C ILE A 123 -17.58 27.97 13.82
N ASP A 124 -17.32 29.11 14.46
CA ASP A 124 -16.84 29.14 15.84
C ASP A 124 -17.88 28.59 16.83
N GLU A 125 -19.15 28.98 16.69
CA GLU A 125 -20.24 28.49 17.54
C GLU A 125 -20.47 26.97 17.44
N ASN A 126 -20.23 26.39 16.26
CA ASN A 126 -20.52 24.97 15.97
C ASN A 126 -19.26 24.14 15.73
N ARG A 127 -18.06 24.66 16.05
CA ARG A 127 -16.76 24.11 15.64
C ARG A 127 -16.62 22.63 15.99
N GLU A 128 -16.85 22.29 17.26
CA GLU A 128 -16.74 20.91 17.74
C GLU A 128 -17.72 19.96 17.03
N ALA A 129 -18.96 20.39 16.83
CA ALA A 129 -19.97 19.58 16.15
C ALA A 129 -19.65 19.37 14.67
N ILE A 130 -19.15 20.41 13.99
CA ILE A 130 -18.67 20.33 12.60
C ILE A 130 -17.51 19.35 12.50
N ILE A 131 -16.50 19.48 13.36
CA ILE A 131 -15.32 18.59 13.37
C ILE A 131 -15.76 17.14 13.63
N ARG A 132 -16.57 16.92 14.68
CA ARG A 132 -17.04 15.59 15.06
C ARG A 132 -17.76 14.90 13.92
N GLU A 133 -18.75 15.56 13.31
CA GLU A 133 -19.55 14.96 12.24
C GLU A 133 -18.76 14.75 10.96
N THR A 134 -17.88 15.69 10.62
CA THR A 134 -17.01 15.58 9.44
C THR A 134 -16.04 14.40 9.60
N TYR A 135 -15.39 14.29 10.76
CA TYR A 135 -14.44 13.21 11.06
C TYR A 135 -15.12 11.85 11.15
N ARG A 136 -16.22 11.76 11.91
CA ARG A 136 -16.99 10.54 12.16
C ARG A 136 -17.44 9.86 10.87
N ASN A 137 -17.94 10.66 9.92
CA ASN A 137 -18.52 10.14 8.67
C ASN A 137 -17.53 10.12 7.49
N GLY A 138 -16.34 10.69 7.66
CA GLY A 138 -15.36 10.83 6.59
C GLY A 138 -14.79 9.50 6.13
N ILE A 139 -14.92 9.20 4.83
CA ILE A 139 -14.49 7.93 4.22
C ILE A 139 -12.97 7.71 4.28
N HIS A 140 -12.18 8.78 4.41
CA HIS A 140 -10.72 8.74 4.61
C HIS A 140 -10.29 8.95 6.08
N MET A 141 -11.26 9.07 6.99
CA MET A 141 -11.08 9.40 8.41
C MET A 141 -11.65 8.27 9.29
N TYR A 142 -12.36 8.59 10.38
CA TYR A 142 -12.78 7.63 11.39
C TYR A 142 -13.57 6.43 10.84
N ARG A 143 -14.54 6.70 9.95
CA ARG A 143 -15.40 5.68 9.30
C ARG A 143 -14.63 4.57 8.60
N LYS A 144 -13.41 4.88 8.15
CA LYS A 144 -12.54 3.88 7.51
C LYS A 144 -12.10 2.80 8.49
N PHE A 145 -11.89 3.15 9.75
CA PHE A 145 -11.21 2.34 10.76
C PHE A 145 -12.16 1.79 11.83
N ALA A 146 -13.22 2.51 12.16
CA ALA A 146 -14.15 2.17 13.23
C ALA A 146 -15.61 2.40 12.82
N ASN A 147 -16.53 1.77 13.56
CA ASN A 147 -17.96 2.01 13.45
C ASN A 147 -18.25 3.48 13.83
N GLU A 148 -18.94 4.21 12.94
CA GLU A 148 -19.18 5.63 13.09
C GLU A 148 -19.91 5.95 14.41
N ASN A 149 -20.78 5.05 14.87
CA ASN A 149 -21.56 5.24 16.09
C ASN A 149 -20.77 5.05 17.38
N SER A 150 -19.55 4.52 17.31
CA SER A 150 -18.73 4.21 18.50
C SER A 150 -17.78 5.34 18.90
N LEU A 151 -17.69 6.43 18.13
CA LEU A 151 -16.82 7.58 18.48
C LEU A 151 -17.27 8.22 19.80
N PHE A 152 -16.38 8.26 20.79
CA PHE A 152 -16.64 8.68 22.17
C PHE A 152 -17.64 7.80 22.93
N ALA A 153 -17.95 6.60 22.41
CA ALA A 153 -18.74 5.64 23.15
C ALA A 153 -17.86 4.97 24.22
N GLU A 154 -18.49 4.72 25.37
CA GLU A 154 -17.93 3.88 26.42
C GLU A 154 -17.66 2.46 25.89
N LYS A 155 -16.85 1.72 26.65
CA LYS A 155 -16.53 0.33 26.31
C LYS A 155 -17.79 -0.52 26.18
N GLU A 156 -17.99 -1.11 25.00
CA GLU A 156 -19.13 -1.98 24.72
C GLU A 156 -18.75 -3.47 24.71
N LYS A 157 -19.76 -4.34 24.53
CA LYS A 157 -19.57 -5.79 24.38
C LYS A 157 -19.10 -6.22 22.99
N THR A 158 -18.70 -5.29 22.13
CA THR A 158 -18.21 -5.54 20.77
C THR A 158 -17.10 -4.54 20.47
N CYS A 159 -16.13 -4.94 19.63
CA CYS A 159 -15.03 -4.06 19.26
C CYS A 159 -15.51 -2.92 18.36
N ARG A 160 -15.12 -1.67 18.63
CA ARG A 160 -15.48 -0.52 17.76
C ARG A 160 -14.83 -0.56 16.38
N LEU A 161 -13.73 -1.28 16.22
CA LEU A 161 -12.97 -1.30 14.97
C LEU A 161 -13.72 -2.04 13.86
N LYS A 162 -13.73 -1.43 12.67
CA LYS A 162 -14.38 -1.97 11.48
C LYS A 162 -13.68 -3.27 11.04
N GLY A 163 -14.41 -4.38 11.04
CA GLY A 163 -13.88 -5.72 10.76
C GLY A 163 -13.79 -6.61 12.01
N TYR A 164 -13.75 -5.99 13.19
CA TYR A 164 -13.93 -6.68 14.49
C TYR A 164 -15.31 -6.38 15.10
N TYR A 165 -15.96 -5.31 14.65
CA TYR A 165 -17.32 -4.97 15.05
C TYR A 165 -18.30 -6.05 14.59
N VAL A 166 -19.15 -6.47 15.52
CA VAL A 166 -20.26 -7.39 15.30
C VAL A 166 -21.53 -6.69 15.78
N ASP A 167 -22.62 -6.79 15.02
CA ASP A 167 -23.92 -6.30 15.48
C ASP A 167 -24.39 -7.15 16.67
N PRO A 168 -24.43 -6.59 17.90
CA PRO A 168 -24.73 -7.35 19.10
C PRO A 168 -26.14 -7.95 19.09
N GLY A 169 -27.09 -7.27 18.44
CA GLY A 169 -28.50 -7.68 18.40
C GLY A 169 -28.81 -8.77 17.38
N ARG A 170 -27.91 -9.04 16.42
CA ARG A 170 -28.18 -9.95 15.31
C ARG A 170 -27.16 -11.09 15.14
N LYS A 171 -25.90 -10.88 15.50
CA LYS A 171 -24.79 -11.73 15.01
C LYS A 171 -23.89 -12.33 16.09
N THR A 172 -24.12 -12.00 17.36
CA THR A 172 -23.25 -12.46 18.46
C THR A 172 -23.27 -13.98 18.67
N LYS A 173 -24.44 -14.63 18.61
CA LYS A 173 -24.51 -16.10 18.71
C LYS A 173 -23.71 -16.78 17.59
N SER A 174 -23.85 -16.33 16.34
CA SER A 174 -23.21 -16.97 15.19
C SER A 174 -21.68 -16.89 15.18
N VAL A 175 -21.09 -15.90 15.84
CA VAL A 175 -19.62 -15.76 15.95
C VAL A 175 -19.05 -16.42 17.21
N SER A 176 -19.92 -16.94 18.07
CA SER A 176 -19.53 -17.58 19.32
C SER A 176 -19.32 -19.07 19.13
N TYR A 177 -18.46 -19.67 19.95
CA TYR A 177 -18.21 -21.11 19.93
C TYR A 177 -19.50 -21.88 20.23
N MET A 178 -19.80 -22.90 19.41
CA MET A 178 -21.03 -23.69 19.49
C MET A 178 -22.34 -22.86 19.47
N ASN A 179 -22.31 -21.65 18.91
CA ASN A 179 -23.42 -20.69 18.96
C ASN A 179 -23.85 -20.28 20.39
N ASP A 180 -22.99 -20.48 21.39
CA ASP A 180 -23.23 -20.07 22.77
C ASP A 180 -22.68 -18.66 23.01
N TYR A 181 -23.57 -17.68 23.20
CA TYR A 181 -23.23 -16.28 23.48
C TYR A 181 -22.24 -16.12 24.65
N ASN A 182 -22.28 -17.00 25.65
CA ASN A 182 -21.39 -16.90 26.81
C ASN A 182 -19.92 -17.15 26.47
N THR A 183 -19.66 -17.76 25.31
CA THR A 183 -18.31 -18.00 24.79
C THR A 183 -17.79 -16.86 23.93
N PHE A 184 -18.59 -15.80 23.71
CA PHE A 184 -18.18 -14.66 22.92
C PHE A 184 -17.07 -13.87 23.64
N ILE A 185 -15.90 -13.82 23.02
CA ILE A 185 -14.77 -13.01 23.50
C ILE A 185 -14.69 -11.77 22.62
N PHE A 186 -14.73 -10.61 23.25
CA PHE A 186 -14.54 -9.32 22.59
C PHE A 186 -13.48 -8.52 23.32
N GLU A 187 -12.87 -7.58 22.59
CA GLU A 187 -11.91 -6.64 23.13
C GLU A 187 -12.17 -5.27 22.52
N ASP A 188 -12.57 -4.34 23.37
CA ASP A 188 -12.83 -2.94 23.04
C ASP A 188 -12.23 -2.05 24.12
N GLU A 189 -11.73 -0.89 23.71
CA GLU A 189 -11.24 0.16 24.59
C GLU A 189 -11.63 1.53 24.00
N PRO A 190 -12.08 2.51 24.81
CA PRO A 190 -12.35 3.89 24.36
C PRO A 190 -11.20 4.49 23.54
N GLU A 191 -9.96 4.23 23.94
CA GLU A 191 -8.78 4.76 23.28
C GLU A 191 -8.47 4.12 21.92
N PHE A 192 -9.21 3.08 21.49
CA PHE A 192 -9.16 2.64 20.10
C PHE A 192 -9.61 3.74 19.12
N ASP A 193 -10.27 4.80 19.60
CA ASP A 193 -10.53 6.00 18.82
C ASP A 193 -9.24 6.67 18.29
N PHE A 194 -8.09 6.43 18.94
CA PHE A 194 -6.79 6.97 18.51
C PHE A 194 -6.10 6.16 17.41
N ILE A 195 -6.59 4.97 17.08
CA ILE A 195 -5.98 4.09 16.05
C ILE A 195 -5.84 4.78 14.68
N PRO A 196 -6.83 5.53 14.16
CA PRO A 196 -6.72 6.22 12.87
C PRO A 196 -5.47 7.09 12.72
N PHE A 197 -5.01 7.73 13.79
CA PHE A 197 -3.85 8.64 13.76
C PHE A 197 -2.50 7.93 13.60
N ALA A 198 -2.46 6.62 13.80
CA ALA A 198 -1.26 5.82 13.57
C ALA A 198 -1.08 5.41 12.10
N PHE A 199 -2.14 5.52 11.30
CA PHE A 199 -2.14 5.10 9.91
C PHE A 199 -1.84 6.24 8.95
N THR A 200 -1.26 5.93 7.80
CA THR A 200 -1.08 6.90 6.70
C THR A 200 -2.43 7.35 6.11
N LYS A 201 -2.49 8.59 5.63
CA LYS A 201 -3.70 9.22 5.05
C LYS A 201 -3.84 8.94 3.55
N SER A 202 -3.94 7.67 3.18
CA SER A 202 -4.06 7.21 1.78
C SER A 202 -5.29 6.30 1.59
N SER A 203 -5.69 6.03 0.35
CA SER A 203 -6.83 5.12 0.08
C SER A 203 -6.57 3.71 0.64
N GLU A 204 -5.38 3.16 0.43
CA GLU A 204 -4.84 2.05 1.22
C GLU A 204 -3.97 2.65 2.33
N SER A 205 -4.48 2.68 3.56
CA SER A 205 -3.75 3.20 4.73
C SER A 205 -2.83 2.11 5.29
N ILE A 206 -1.65 2.50 5.76
CA ILE A 206 -0.65 1.58 6.29
C ILE A 206 -0.24 1.98 7.71
N PHE A 207 -0.07 0.97 8.55
CA PHE A 207 0.60 1.05 9.85
C PHE A 207 1.66 -0.05 9.93
N ILE A 208 2.89 0.31 10.27
CA ILE A 208 3.98 -0.65 10.46
C ILE A 208 4.07 -0.97 11.95
N ASN A 209 3.68 -2.18 12.34
CA ASN A 209 3.72 -2.63 13.72
C ASN A 209 5.15 -3.07 14.11
N ASN A 210 6.02 -2.08 14.25
CA ASN A 210 7.39 -2.29 14.68
C ASN A 210 7.51 -2.27 16.21
N ASN A 211 6.88 -3.25 16.87
CA ASN A 211 6.76 -3.32 18.33
C ASN A 211 7.93 -4.03 19.04
N TYR A 212 9.15 -4.04 18.47
CA TYR A 212 10.33 -4.55 19.17
C TYR A 212 10.56 -3.78 20.49
N ASN A 213 10.36 -2.47 20.45
CA ASN A 213 10.10 -1.63 21.62
C ASN A 213 9.35 -0.35 21.20
N LEU A 214 8.93 0.46 22.16
CA LEU A 214 8.21 1.70 21.85
C LEU A 214 9.04 2.70 21.07
N ARG A 215 10.37 2.74 21.27
CA ARG A 215 11.24 3.64 20.53
C ARG A 215 11.24 3.31 19.04
N THR A 216 11.44 2.04 18.67
CA THR A 216 11.42 1.60 17.27
C THR A 216 10.05 1.81 16.64
N LEU A 217 8.97 1.58 17.40
CA LEU A 217 7.61 1.81 16.94
C LEU A 217 7.38 3.27 16.57
N TYR A 218 7.78 4.21 17.44
CA TYR A 218 7.62 5.64 17.19
C TYR A 218 8.53 6.16 16.09
N GLU A 219 9.80 5.75 16.07
CA GLU A 219 10.74 6.14 15.02
C GLU A 219 10.25 5.68 13.64
N THR A 220 9.69 4.46 13.56
CA THR A 220 9.12 3.93 12.32
C THR A 220 7.88 4.72 11.89
N ALA A 221 6.96 5.00 12.81
CA ALA A 221 5.76 5.77 12.51
C ALA A 221 6.09 7.19 12.02
N ARG A 222 7.06 7.87 12.66
CA ARG A 222 7.50 9.22 12.25
C ARG A 222 8.12 9.19 10.86
N LYS A 223 9.07 8.30 10.61
CA LYS A 223 9.75 8.19 9.30
C LYS A 223 8.75 7.86 8.17
N LEU A 224 7.75 7.04 8.46
CA LEU A 224 6.68 6.75 7.50
C LEU A 224 5.86 8.02 7.20
N GLU A 225 5.49 8.80 8.22
CA GLU A 225 4.79 10.07 8.01
C GLU A 225 5.64 11.07 7.21
N ASP A 226 6.94 11.17 7.50
CA ASP A 226 7.88 12.05 6.78
C ASP A 226 7.90 11.69 5.29
N VAL A 227 8.08 10.41 4.95
CA VAL A 227 8.05 9.92 3.56
C VAL A 227 6.72 10.26 2.87
N PHE A 228 5.60 10.04 3.54
CA PHE A 228 4.27 10.34 2.97
C PHE A 228 3.98 11.83 2.84
N THR A 229 4.60 12.67 3.68
CA THR A 229 4.42 14.13 3.64
C THR A 229 5.28 14.74 2.54
N GLU A 230 6.56 14.36 2.48
CA GLU A 230 7.51 14.83 1.46
C GLU A 230 7.07 14.47 0.03
N HIS A 231 6.41 13.33 -0.15
CA HIS A 231 6.03 12.80 -1.47
C HIS A 231 4.53 12.89 -1.74
N ARG A 232 3.78 13.61 -0.88
CA ARG A 232 2.33 13.78 -1.00
C ARG A 232 1.92 14.45 -2.32
N GLU A 233 2.77 15.36 -2.83
CA GLU A 233 2.52 16.13 -4.05
C GLU A 233 2.92 15.40 -5.34
N GLU A 234 3.61 14.27 -5.24
CA GLU A 234 3.94 13.44 -6.40
C GLU A 234 2.68 12.67 -6.86
N VAL A 235 1.86 13.36 -7.64
CA VAL A 235 0.60 12.86 -8.20
C VAL A 235 0.79 11.46 -8.82
N GLY A 236 0.03 10.49 -8.33
CA GLY A 236 -0.10 9.16 -8.95
C GLY A 236 0.71 8.03 -8.30
N LYS A 237 1.54 8.29 -7.28
CA LYS A 237 2.25 7.22 -6.56
C LYS A 237 1.31 6.45 -5.63
N SER A 238 1.36 5.12 -5.72
CA SER A 238 0.56 4.27 -4.82
C SER A 238 1.19 4.20 -3.42
N THR A 239 0.40 3.88 -2.39
CA THR A 239 0.92 3.65 -1.03
C THR A 239 2.02 2.59 -1.01
N ARG A 240 1.88 1.53 -1.83
CA ARG A 240 2.89 0.48 -1.99
C ARG A 240 4.16 1.03 -2.66
N GLU A 241 4.01 1.94 -3.62
CA GLU A 241 5.15 2.64 -4.20
C GLU A 241 5.92 3.43 -3.15
N LEU A 242 5.24 4.25 -2.36
CA LEU A 242 5.90 5.02 -1.31
C LEU A 242 6.57 4.10 -0.26
N LEU A 243 5.95 2.97 0.05
CA LEU A 243 6.51 1.99 0.99
C LEU A 243 7.73 1.24 0.43
N PHE A 244 7.73 0.84 -0.84
CA PHE A 244 8.74 -0.06 -1.40
C PHE A 244 9.73 0.58 -2.38
N ASN A 245 9.36 1.67 -3.07
CA ASN A 245 10.14 2.29 -4.15
C ASN A 245 11.03 3.44 -3.70
N TYR A 246 10.65 4.23 -2.67
CA TYR A 246 11.31 5.52 -2.45
C TYR A 246 12.71 5.38 -1.81
N LYS A 247 13.65 5.06 -2.70
CA LYS A 247 15.11 5.17 -2.72
C LYS A 247 15.81 5.04 -1.37
N GLN A 248 16.45 3.89 -1.19
CA GLN A 248 17.51 3.60 -0.21
C GLN A 248 17.18 3.74 1.29
N ASN A 249 16.02 4.31 1.68
CA ASN A 249 15.68 4.53 3.09
C ASN A 249 14.52 3.68 3.61
N ALA A 250 13.47 3.34 2.83
CA ALA A 250 12.36 2.53 3.36
C ALA A 250 12.81 1.13 3.86
N ALA A 251 13.78 0.54 3.16
CA ALA A 251 14.43 -0.70 3.54
C ALA A 251 15.44 -0.58 4.71
N THR A 252 15.70 0.65 5.21
CA THR A 252 16.51 0.88 6.43
C THR A 252 15.66 0.91 7.70
N PHE A 253 14.35 1.10 7.59
CA PHE A 253 13.46 1.16 8.76
C PHE A 253 12.98 -0.23 9.20
N ILE A 254 13.08 -1.19 8.29
CA ILE A 254 12.65 -2.57 8.44
C ILE A 254 13.82 -3.46 7.98
N ASP A 255 14.75 -3.79 8.87
CA ASP A 255 15.86 -4.75 8.59
C ASP A 255 15.54 -6.18 9.09
N TYR A 256 14.28 -6.41 9.43
CA TYR A 256 13.77 -7.66 9.97
C TYR A 256 12.33 -7.89 9.54
N ASP A 257 11.83 -9.08 9.82
CA ASP A 257 10.46 -9.45 9.54
C ASP A 257 9.50 -8.55 10.34
N VAL A 258 8.66 -7.79 9.66
CA VAL A 258 7.72 -6.86 10.31
C VAL A 258 6.29 -7.11 9.87
N GLU A 259 5.39 -6.92 10.84
CA GLU A 259 3.95 -6.91 10.59
C GLU A 259 3.53 -5.52 10.09
N VAL A 260 2.86 -5.49 8.95
CA VAL A 260 2.27 -4.28 8.38
C VAL A 260 0.77 -4.46 8.29
N ILE A 261 0.03 -3.59 8.96
CA ILE A 261 -1.42 -3.57 8.92
C ILE A 261 -1.85 -2.61 7.83
N THR A 262 -2.70 -3.08 6.92
CA THR A 262 -3.29 -2.24 5.89
C THR A 262 -4.80 -2.15 6.04
N LYS A 263 -5.32 -0.95 5.76
CA LYS A 263 -6.75 -0.69 5.72
C LYS A 263 -7.11 0.00 4.42
N ASP A 264 -7.81 -0.71 3.56
CA ASP A 264 -8.36 -0.17 2.32
C ASP A 264 -9.72 0.51 2.60
N ILE A 265 -10.07 1.50 1.81
CA ILE A 265 -11.37 2.18 1.85
C ILE A 265 -12.49 1.26 1.32
N ASP A 266 -12.15 0.36 0.39
CA ASP A 266 -13.12 -0.50 -0.30
C ASP A 266 -13.50 -1.77 0.48
N VAL A 267 -12.87 -2.03 1.63
CA VAL A 267 -13.09 -3.24 2.41
C VAL A 267 -13.38 -2.94 3.88
N ASP A 268 -14.18 -3.78 4.53
CA ASP A 268 -14.59 -3.58 5.92
C ASP A 268 -13.68 -4.27 6.94
N TYR A 269 -12.55 -4.84 6.52
CA TYR A 269 -11.63 -5.56 7.39
C TYR A 269 -10.19 -5.05 7.28
N TYR A 270 -9.39 -5.31 8.31
CA TYR A 270 -7.95 -5.06 8.30
C TYR A 270 -7.22 -6.22 7.64
N LYS A 271 -6.16 -5.92 6.89
CA LYS A 271 -5.28 -6.93 6.29
C LYS A 271 -3.92 -6.87 6.97
N THR A 272 -3.38 -8.03 7.28
CA THR A 272 -2.02 -8.16 7.77
C THR A 272 -1.10 -8.61 6.63
N LEU A 273 -0.03 -7.85 6.42
CA LEU A 273 1.05 -8.18 5.51
C LEU A 273 2.30 -8.45 6.35
N TYR A 274 2.95 -9.59 6.14
CA TYR A 274 4.24 -9.87 6.74
C TYR A 274 5.34 -9.59 5.72
N ILE A 275 6.12 -8.55 5.97
CA ILE A 275 7.27 -8.23 5.12
C ILE A 275 8.46 -9.02 5.67
N ARG A 276 8.91 -10.02 4.92
CA ARG A 276 10.05 -10.87 5.32
C ARG A 276 11.37 -10.29 4.82
N LYS A 277 12.46 -10.53 5.54
CA LYS A 277 13.81 -10.10 5.16
C LYS A 277 14.21 -10.46 3.72
N PRO A 278 13.96 -11.67 3.20
CA PRO A 278 14.27 -11.98 1.80
C PRO A 278 13.50 -11.12 0.79
N ALA A 279 12.25 -10.76 1.09
CA ALA A 279 11.46 -9.87 0.23
C ALA A 279 12.04 -8.45 0.23
N ILE A 280 12.52 -7.97 1.38
CA ILE A 280 13.21 -6.68 1.52
C ILE A 280 14.48 -6.65 0.69
N GLU A 281 15.30 -7.70 0.73
CA GLU A 281 16.51 -7.80 -0.09
C GLU A 281 16.19 -7.81 -1.59
N ILE A 282 15.10 -8.48 -2.01
CA ILE A 282 14.61 -8.40 -3.39
C ILE A 282 14.23 -6.97 -3.75
N PHE A 283 13.42 -6.28 -2.93
CA PHE A 283 13.08 -4.88 -3.17
C PHE A 283 14.34 -4.00 -3.27
N LYS A 284 15.30 -4.14 -2.36
CA LYS A 284 16.58 -3.40 -2.40
C LYS A 284 17.35 -3.62 -3.71
N ALA A 285 17.28 -4.81 -4.29
CA ALA A 285 17.97 -5.15 -5.54
C ALA A 285 17.25 -4.66 -6.81
N ILE A 286 16.02 -4.15 -6.71
CA ILE A 286 15.27 -3.61 -7.87
C ILE A 286 15.78 -2.20 -8.19
N ASN A 287 16.49 -2.08 -9.31
CA ASN A 287 17.03 -0.79 -9.75
C ASN A 287 15.97 0.14 -10.38
N ASN A 288 14.97 -0.42 -11.07
CA ASN A 288 13.90 0.35 -11.70
C ASN A 288 12.52 -0.22 -11.37
N TYR A 289 11.81 0.44 -10.47
CA TYR A 289 10.43 0.08 -10.14
C TYR A 289 9.42 0.46 -11.23
N LYS A 290 9.75 1.37 -12.16
CA LYS A 290 8.80 1.78 -13.23
C LYS A 290 8.36 0.58 -14.07
N CYS A 291 9.18 -0.47 -14.16
CA CYS A 291 8.86 -1.66 -14.94
C CYS A 291 7.62 -2.42 -14.43
N MET A 292 7.13 -2.16 -13.21
CA MET A 292 5.89 -2.74 -12.68
C MET A 292 4.77 -1.72 -12.49
N MET A 293 5.00 -0.42 -12.76
CA MET A 293 4.03 0.67 -12.52
C MET A 293 3.04 0.83 -13.69
N PHE A 294 2.17 -0.14 -13.91
CA PHE A 294 1.11 -0.01 -14.91
C PHE A 294 -0.08 -0.91 -14.64
N THR A 295 -1.22 -0.54 -15.21
CA THR A 295 -2.42 -1.39 -15.23
C THR A 295 -2.55 -2.10 -16.56
N LYS A 296 -2.90 -3.38 -16.53
CA LYS A 296 -3.16 -4.19 -17.71
C LYS A 296 -4.64 -4.54 -17.82
N LYS A 297 -5.27 -4.13 -18.93
CA LYS A 297 -6.63 -4.54 -19.26
C LYS A 297 -6.66 -6.03 -19.65
N ILE A 298 -7.57 -6.78 -19.03
CA ILE A 298 -7.87 -8.17 -19.33
C ILE A 298 -9.37 -8.27 -19.65
N GLY A 299 -9.70 -8.65 -20.88
CA GLY A 299 -11.10 -8.70 -21.32
C GLY A 299 -11.73 -7.31 -21.51
N LYS A 300 -13.06 -7.22 -21.38
CA LYS A 300 -13.81 -5.98 -21.68
C LYS A 300 -13.75 -4.94 -20.57
N ASP A 301 -13.87 -5.34 -19.31
CA ASP A 301 -14.07 -4.40 -18.18
C ASP A 301 -13.22 -4.71 -16.93
N TYR A 302 -12.18 -5.54 -17.07
CA TYR A 302 -11.31 -5.89 -15.95
C TYR A 302 -9.88 -5.37 -16.18
N TYR A 303 -9.31 -4.76 -15.15
CA TYR A 303 -7.94 -4.25 -15.15
C TYR A 303 -7.18 -4.89 -13.99
N ILE A 304 -5.98 -5.39 -14.28
CA ILE A 304 -5.04 -5.84 -13.26
C ILE A 304 -4.04 -4.73 -12.99
N ASP A 305 -3.84 -4.39 -11.72
CA ASP A 305 -2.74 -3.56 -11.25
C ASP A 305 -1.46 -4.42 -11.13
N ILE A 306 -0.52 -4.23 -12.06
CA ILE A 306 0.71 -5.03 -12.11
C ILE A 306 1.62 -4.73 -10.93
N GLN A 307 1.65 -3.49 -10.43
CA GLN A 307 2.46 -3.13 -9.28
C GLN A 307 2.00 -3.89 -8.06
N LYS A 308 0.68 -3.95 -7.83
CA LYS A 308 0.08 -4.66 -6.71
C LYS A 308 0.37 -6.17 -6.78
N GLU A 309 0.18 -6.79 -7.94
CA GLU A 309 0.43 -8.22 -8.11
C GLU A 309 1.91 -8.57 -7.94
N VAL A 310 2.83 -7.82 -8.57
CA VAL A 310 4.28 -8.04 -8.44
C VAL A 310 4.74 -7.85 -6.99
N THR A 311 4.27 -6.79 -6.32
CA THR A 311 4.59 -6.54 -4.91
C THR A 311 4.13 -7.69 -4.03
N ASN A 312 2.90 -8.18 -4.22
CA ASN A 312 2.37 -9.33 -3.47
C ASN A 312 3.18 -10.60 -3.76
N SER A 313 3.63 -10.82 -4.99
CA SER A 313 4.49 -11.94 -5.35
C SER A 313 5.84 -11.88 -4.63
N ILE A 314 6.49 -10.72 -4.62
CA ILE A 314 7.76 -10.52 -3.90
C ILE A 314 7.57 -10.77 -2.39
N LEU A 315 6.53 -10.18 -1.78
CA LEU A 315 6.23 -10.35 -0.35
C LEU A 315 6.01 -11.83 0.03
N ASN A 316 5.39 -12.60 -0.86
CA ASN A 316 5.12 -14.02 -0.66
C ASN A 316 6.24 -14.94 -1.18
N LEU A 317 7.32 -14.38 -1.74
CA LEU A 317 8.38 -15.13 -2.44
C LEU A 317 7.82 -16.09 -3.50
N SER A 318 6.74 -15.67 -4.18
CA SER A 318 6.09 -16.45 -5.23
C SER A 318 6.51 -15.96 -6.61
N HIS A 319 6.74 -16.90 -7.51
CA HIS A 319 7.18 -16.61 -8.87
C HIS A 319 6.12 -15.82 -9.65
N ILE A 320 6.60 -14.90 -10.49
CA ILE A 320 5.78 -13.96 -11.26
C ILE A 320 5.48 -14.49 -12.68
N ASP A 321 5.72 -15.78 -12.90
CA ASP A 321 5.60 -16.50 -14.18
C ASP A 321 4.33 -16.13 -14.95
N LYS A 322 3.16 -16.17 -14.29
CA LYS A 322 1.86 -15.88 -14.93
C LYS A 322 1.81 -14.48 -15.55
N ILE A 323 2.39 -13.48 -14.88
CA ILE A 323 2.42 -12.10 -15.36
C ILE A 323 3.40 -11.98 -16.52
N ILE A 324 4.57 -12.60 -16.40
CA ILE A 324 5.58 -12.63 -17.46
C ILE A 324 5.01 -13.29 -18.72
N GLU A 325 4.41 -14.47 -18.60
CA GLU A 325 3.80 -15.21 -19.71
C GLU A 325 2.69 -14.41 -20.41
N MET A 326 1.89 -13.68 -19.62
CA MET A 326 0.87 -12.77 -20.16
C MET A 326 1.51 -11.67 -21.02
N LEU A 327 2.59 -11.06 -20.54
CA LEU A 327 3.26 -9.94 -21.23
C LEU A 327 4.15 -10.40 -22.38
N LEU A 328 4.69 -11.62 -22.35
CA LEU A 328 5.46 -12.20 -23.47
C LEU A 328 4.62 -12.32 -24.75
N LYS A 329 3.29 -12.38 -24.65
CA LYS A 329 2.40 -12.33 -25.82
C LYS A 329 2.51 -11.00 -26.56
N GLU A 330 2.92 -9.94 -25.88
CA GLU A 330 3.14 -8.61 -26.46
C GLU A 330 4.57 -8.45 -26.95
N LYS A 331 4.78 -7.58 -27.96
CA LYS A 331 6.11 -7.17 -28.44
C LYS A 331 6.54 -5.84 -27.83
N THR A 332 6.19 -5.59 -26.57
CA THR A 332 6.37 -4.28 -25.92
C THR A 332 7.67 -4.16 -25.12
N GLY A 333 8.42 -5.25 -24.94
CA GLY A 333 9.67 -5.28 -24.15
C GLY A 333 9.48 -5.18 -22.63
N ARG A 334 8.25 -4.87 -22.17
CA ARG A 334 7.89 -4.69 -20.74
C ARG A 334 8.15 -5.90 -19.86
N ALA A 335 8.13 -7.11 -20.44
CA ALA A 335 8.44 -8.34 -19.71
C ALA A 335 9.88 -8.36 -19.18
N GLY A 336 10.82 -7.63 -19.80
CA GLY A 336 12.23 -7.65 -19.42
C GLY A 336 12.50 -7.28 -17.96
N GLY A 337 11.89 -6.18 -17.49
CA GLY A 337 12.03 -5.76 -16.09
C GLY A 337 11.42 -6.78 -15.11
N LEU A 338 10.26 -7.35 -15.44
CA LEU A 338 9.63 -8.37 -14.59
C LEU A 338 10.39 -9.69 -14.57
N ILE A 339 11.05 -10.07 -15.68
CA ILE A 339 11.92 -11.26 -15.73
C ILE A 339 13.11 -11.09 -14.78
N HIS A 340 13.70 -9.89 -14.73
CA HIS A 340 14.78 -9.61 -13.77
C HIS A 340 14.30 -9.69 -12.32
N ILE A 341 13.13 -9.12 -12.00
CA ILE A 341 12.55 -9.25 -10.65
C ILE A 341 12.29 -10.73 -10.31
N ASN A 342 11.77 -11.51 -11.27
CA ASN A 342 11.55 -12.94 -11.06
C ASN A 342 12.88 -13.68 -10.85
N SER A 343 13.98 -13.30 -11.52
CA SER A 343 15.29 -13.93 -11.30
C SER A 343 15.81 -13.69 -9.88
N LEU A 344 15.55 -12.51 -9.30
CA LEU A 344 15.86 -12.21 -7.90
C LEU A 344 15.10 -13.15 -6.94
N ILE A 345 13.83 -13.46 -7.24
CA ILE A 345 13.02 -14.41 -6.44
C ILE A 345 13.57 -15.84 -6.54
N TYR A 346 14.12 -16.24 -7.69
CA TYR A 346 14.70 -17.57 -7.93
C TYR A 346 16.11 -17.78 -7.34
N GLY A 347 16.74 -16.75 -6.73
CA GLY A 347 18.05 -16.88 -6.08
C GLY A 347 19.22 -16.17 -6.76
N GLY A 348 18.96 -15.20 -7.66
CA GLY A 348 19.96 -14.22 -8.10
C GLY A 348 21.07 -14.75 -9.02
N ASP A 349 22.33 -14.45 -8.70
CA ASP A 349 23.54 -14.51 -9.56
C ASP A 349 23.69 -15.72 -10.49
N LYS A 350 23.27 -16.92 -10.04
CA LYS A 350 23.32 -18.14 -10.87
C LYS A 350 22.37 -18.06 -12.07
N MET A 351 21.21 -17.45 -11.90
CA MET A 351 20.21 -17.25 -12.94
C MET A 351 20.68 -16.23 -13.97
N ASP A 352 21.38 -15.18 -13.53
CA ASP A 352 21.84 -14.09 -14.39
C ASP A 352 22.85 -14.54 -15.45
N GLN A 353 23.75 -15.48 -15.12
CA GLN A 353 24.70 -16.01 -16.11
C GLN A 353 24.00 -16.79 -17.23
N LYS A 354 23.06 -17.66 -16.86
CA LYS A 354 22.27 -18.46 -17.82
C LYS A 354 21.41 -17.55 -18.71
N MET A 355 20.77 -16.55 -18.11
CA MET A 355 19.98 -15.54 -18.83
C MET A 355 20.83 -14.72 -19.81
N LYS A 356 22.05 -14.32 -19.44
CA LYS A 356 22.98 -13.61 -20.36
C LYS A 356 23.31 -14.44 -21.60
N SER A 357 23.53 -15.75 -21.42
CA SER A 357 23.76 -16.69 -22.54
C SER A 357 22.55 -16.76 -23.49
N ALA A 358 21.34 -16.91 -22.94
CA ALA A 358 20.10 -16.92 -23.71
C ALA A 358 19.87 -15.60 -24.46
N TYR A 359 20.05 -14.46 -23.79
CA TYR A 359 19.91 -13.13 -24.38
C TYR A 359 20.88 -12.92 -25.56
N GLY A 360 22.17 -13.21 -25.36
CA GLY A 360 23.19 -13.09 -26.41
C GLY A 360 22.91 -14.01 -27.61
N THR A 361 22.38 -15.20 -27.36
CA THR A 361 21.99 -16.15 -28.43
C THR A 361 20.82 -15.61 -29.25
N ALA A 362 19.79 -15.04 -28.60
CA ALA A 362 18.67 -14.41 -29.30
C ALA A 362 19.10 -13.23 -30.18
N LEU A 363 20.03 -12.39 -29.71
CA LEU A 363 20.57 -11.28 -30.50
C LEU A 363 21.32 -11.76 -31.75
N LYS A 364 22.25 -12.72 -31.61
CA LYS A 364 22.98 -13.32 -32.74
C LYS A 364 22.01 -13.89 -33.79
N LEU A 365 20.96 -14.54 -33.32
CA LEU A 365 19.94 -15.14 -34.18
C LEU A 365 19.16 -14.08 -34.98
N LYS A 366 18.79 -12.98 -34.32
CA LYS A 366 18.14 -11.84 -34.98
C LYS A 366 19.03 -11.18 -36.02
N GLU A 367 20.30 -10.96 -35.69
CA GLU A 367 21.26 -10.39 -36.64
C GLU A 367 21.42 -11.29 -37.86
N LYS A 368 21.56 -12.60 -37.65
CA LYS A 368 21.65 -13.57 -38.75
C LYS A 368 20.41 -13.56 -39.62
N PHE A 369 19.21 -13.70 -39.03
CA PHE A 369 17.97 -13.73 -39.81
C PHE A 369 17.64 -12.38 -40.44
N LYS A 370 18.12 -11.26 -39.89
CA LYS A 370 18.05 -9.96 -40.54
C LYS A 370 18.91 -9.94 -41.80
N LYS A 371 20.16 -10.42 -41.74
CA LYS A 371 21.07 -10.53 -42.91
C LYS A 371 20.51 -11.46 -43.99
N GLU A 372 19.77 -12.50 -43.59
CA GLU A 372 19.16 -13.47 -44.51
C GLU A 372 17.74 -13.09 -44.96
N SER A 373 17.21 -11.92 -44.57
CA SER A 373 15.83 -11.49 -44.87
C SER A 373 14.73 -12.48 -44.38
N LYS A 374 14.96 -13.16 -43.26
CA LYS A 374 14.10 -14.21 -42.67
C LYS A 374 13.46 -13.80 -41.33
N LEU A 375 13.23 -12.51 -41.10
CA LEU A 375 12.66 -12.01 -39.84
C LEU A 375 11.30 -12.66 -39.49
N ASN A 376 10.47 -12.98 -40.47
CA ASN A 376 9.19 -13.68 -40.26
C ASN A 376 9.34 -15.04 -39.58
N LYS A 377 10.51 -15.70 -39.72
CA LYS A 377 10.78 -16.97 -39.03
C LYS A 377 10.96 -16.75 -37.52
N ILE A 378 11.52 -15.62 -37.11
CA ILE A 378 11.65 -15.28 -35.69
C ILE A 378 10.27 -15.23 -35.04
N ASP A 379 9.32 -14.56 -35.69
CA ASP A 379 7.96 -14.43 -35.18
C ASP A 379 7.25 -15.78 -35.10
N SER A 380 7.41 -16.63 -36.13
CA SER A 380 6.84 -17.98 -36.13
C SER A 380 7.40 -18.86 -35.00
N TYR A 381 8.73 -18.90 -34.82
CA TYR A 381 9.35 -19.65 -33.73
C TYR A 381 8.94 -19.08 -32.37
N ARG A 382 8.95 -17.75 -32.21
CA ARG A 382 8.54 -17.08 -30.97
C ARG A 382 7.10 -17.43 -30.59
N GLN A 383 6.17 -17.43 -31.53
CA GLN A 383 4.78 -17.83 -31.28
C GLN A 383 4.67 -19.30 -30.82
N ARG A 384 5.42 -20.21 -31.46
CA ARG A 384 5.47 -21.62 -31.05
C ARG A 384 6.02 -21.79 -29.63
N LEU A 385 7.09 -21.07 -29.28
CA LEU A 385 7.68 -21.06 -27.95
C LEU A 385 6.72 -20.52 -26.89
N ILE A 386 6.05 -19.39 -27.17
CA ILE A 386 5.02 -18.82 -26.26
C ILE A 386 3.86 -19.79 -26.06
N SER A 387 3.39 -20.43 -27.13
CA SER A 387 2.32 -21.42 -27.05
C SER A 387 2.71 -22.62 -26.19
N ALA A 388 3.94 -23.12 -26.34
CA ALA A 388 4.45 -24.24 -25.56
C ALA A 388 4.51 -23.89 -24.06
N ILE A 389 5.05 -22.73 -23.70
CA ILE A 389 5.09 -22.26 -22.31
C ILE A 389 3.68 -22.07 -21.74
N THR A 390 2.79 -21.40 -22.47
CA THR A 390 1.42 -21.12 -21.98
C THR A 390 0.66 -22.42 -21.69
N LEU A 391 0.93 -23.47 -22.46
CA LEU A 391 0.33 -24.80 -22.29
C LEU A 391 1.11 -25.70 -21.33
N LYS A 392 2.24 -25.24 -20.79
CA LYS A 392 3.20 -26.02 -19.99
C LYS A 392 3.72 -27.28 -20.68
N ASP A 393 3.82 -27.22 -22.00
CA ASP A 393 4.35 -28.29 -22.85
C ASP A 393 5.85 -28.04 -23.08
N TYR A 394 6.66 -28.38 -22.06
CA TYR A 394 8.09 -28.06 -22.05
C TYR A 394 8.90 -28.93 -23.03
N ASP A 395 8.48 -30.16 -23.28
CA ASP A 395 9.10 -31.02 -24.29
C ASP A 395 9.00 -30.38 -25.68
N LYS A 396 7.80 -29.89 -26.02
CA LYS A 396 7.59 -29.15 -27.27
C LYS A 396 8.40 -27.85 -27.32
N PHE A 397 8.62 -27.19 -26.19
CA PHE A 397 9.50 -26.02 -26.16
C PHE A 397 10.93 -26.39 -26.55
N CYS A 398 11.45 -27.48 -25.97
CA CYS A 398 12.78 -28.01 -26.23
C CYS A 398 12.93 -28.44 -27.69
N ASP A 399 11.93 -29.14 -28.25
CA ASP A 399 11.90 -29.52 -29.66
C ASP A 399 11.97 -28.29 -30.59
N VAL A 400 11.24 -27.23 -30.26
CA VAL A 400 11.26 -25.98 -31.03
C VAL A 400 12.65 -25.35 -30.96
N LEU A 401 13.33 -25.35 -29.81
CA LEU A 401 14.71 -24.85 -29.69
C LEU A 401 15.69 -25.65 -30.54
N ILE A 402 15.61 -26.98 -30.54
CA ILE A 402 16.47 -27.86 -31.35
C ILE A 402 16.24 -27.58 -32.84
N GLN A 403 14.98 -27.50 -33.28
CA GLN A 403 14.64 -27.18 -34.67
C GLN A 403 15.15 -25.79 -35.07
N MET A 404 15.03 -24.81 -34.19
CA MET A 404 15.48 -23.44 -34.45
C MET A 404 17.01 -23.37 -34.49
N SER A 405 17.71 -24.07 -33.61
CA SER A 405 19.18 -24.20 -33.62
C SER A 405 19.67 -24.85 -34.91
N ALA A 406 19.06 -25.96 -35.32
CA ALA A 406 19.42 -26.67 -36.56
C ALA A 406 19.15 -25.81 -37.80
N TYR A 407 18.01 -25.13 -37.87
CA TYR A 407 17.70 -24.25 -38.99
C TYR A 407 18.64 -23.04 -39.07
N SER A 408 18.96 -22.45 -37.91
CA SER A 408 19.83 -21.29 -37.84
C SER A 408 21.32 -21.62 -37.87
N GLN A 409 21.72 -22.88 -37.70
CA GLN A 409 23.13 -23.29 -37.55
C GLN A 409 23.85 -22.49 -36.45
N ILE A 410 23.13 -22.08 -35.41
CA ILE A 410 23.67 -21.42 -34.21
C ILE A 410 23.48 -22.38 -33.03
N PRO A 411 24.55 -22.75 -32.30
CA PRO A 411 24.42 -23.56 -31.10
C PRO A 411 23.72 -22.79 -29.97
N PHE A 412 22.75 -23.42 -29.31
CA PHE A 412 22.03 -22.83 -28.16
C PHE A 412 22.56 -23.43 -26.86
N SER A 413 23.75 -23.04 -26.41
CA SER A 413 24.35 -23.62 -25.20
C SER A 413 23.49 -23.47 -23.94
N PHE A 414 22.69 -22.40 -23.83
CA PHE A 414 21.75 -22.21 -22.73
C PHE A 414 20.63 -23.27 -22.68
N SER A 415 20.36 -24.00 -23.78
CA SER A 415 19.24 -24.93 -23.83
C SER A 415 19.48 -26.18 -22.99
N PHE A 416 20.73 -26.54 -22.71
CA PHE A 416 21.06 -27.67 -21.84
C PHE A 416 20.48 -27.48 -20.43
N ASP A 417 20.52 -26.26 -19.87
CA ASP A 417 19.90 -25.94 -18.59
C ASP A 417 18.38 -26.21 -18.60
N LEU A 418 17.72 -25.90 -19.72
CA LEU A 418 16.28 -26.13 -19.91
C LEU A 418 15.95 -27.62 -20.11
N PHE A 419 16.86 -28.37 -20.74
CA PHE A 419 16.70 -29.82 -20.94
C PHE A 419 16.87 -30.60 -19.64
N GLU A 420 17.74 -30.14 -18.76
CA GLU A 420 17.97 -30.75 -17.45
C GLU A 420 16.82 -30.47 -16.50
N ASN A 421 16.43 -29.20 -16.33
CA ASN A 421 15.31 -28.83 -15.47
C ASN A 421 14.64 -27.54 -15.97
N PHE A 422 13.52 -27.69 -16.68
CA PHE A 422 12.82 -26.55 -17.24
C PHE A 422 12.23 -25.62 -16.18
N GLU A 423 11.61 -26.18 -15.13
CA GLU A 423 10.91 -25.43 -14.09
C GLU A 423 11.87 -24.51 -13.31
N GLU A 424 13.06 -25.01 -12.97
CA GLU A 424 14.10 -24.20 -12.31
C GLU A 424 14.70 -23.13 -13.22
N ASN A 425 14.67 -23.33 -14.54
CA ASN A 425 15.33 -22.46 -15.52
C ASN A 425 14.35 -21.66 -16.39
N LYS A 426 13.07 -21.54 -16.00
CA LYS A 426 12.03 -20.79 -16.74
C LYS A 426 12.45 -19.36 -17.14
N ASN A 427 13.14 -18.64 -16.27
CA ASN A 427 13.61 -17.28 -16.56
C ASN A 427 14.59 -17.23 -17.75
N VAL A 428 15.35 -18.31 -17.99
CA VAL A 428 16.21 -18.45 -19.17
C VAL A 428 15.35 -18.52 -20.44
N ALA A 429 14.28 -19.32 -20.42
CA ALA A 429 13.32 -19.42 -21.51
C ALA A 429 12.59 -18.08 -21.75
N TYR A 430 12.09 -17.42 -20.69
CA TYR A 430 11.45 -16.12 -20.78
C TYR A 430 12.38 -15.05 -21.36
N THR A 431 13.65 -15.04 -20.93
CA THR A 431 14.67 -14.11 -21.43
C THR A 431 14.89 -14.29 -22.93
N PHE A 432 15.03 -15.53 -23.39
CA PHE A 432 15.20 -15.84 -24.81
C PHE A 432 14.01 -15.32 -25.63
N ILE A 433 12.78 -15.65 -25.24
CA ILE A 433 11.55 -15.25 -25.95
C ILE A 433 11.37 -13.73 -25.96
N ASN A 434 11.65 -13.06 -24.84
CA ASN A 434 11.56 -11.61 -24.73
C ASN A 434 12.55 -10.95 -25.70
N ALA A 435 13.81 -11.40 -25.71
CA ALA A 435 14.85 -10.87 -26.59
C ALA A 435 14.55 -11.05 -28.09
N LEU A 436 13.91 -12.16 -28.47
CA LEU A 436 13.41 -12.37 -29.84
C LEU A 436 12.37 -11.32 -30.27
N GLY A 437 11.53 -10.85 -29.33
CA GLY A 437 10.42 -9.94 -29.61
C GLY A 437 10.74 -8.44 -29.57
N ILE A 438 11.85 -8.03 -28.95
CA ILE A 438 12.26 -6.61 -28.86
C ILE A 438 12.67 -6.13 -30.26
N GLU A 439 12.14 -5.05 -30.79
CA GLU A 439 12.68 -4.47 -32.03
C GLU A 439 14.02 -3.76 -31.77
N PRO A 440 15.00 -3.80 -32.70
CA PRO A 440 16.23 -3.05 -32.53
C PRO A 440 15.92 -1.56 -32.34
N ARG A 441 16.53 -0.93 -31.33
CA ARG A 441 16.41 0.51 -31.07
C ARG A 441 16.66 1.27 -32.36
N LYS A 442 15.75 2.18 -32.74
CA LYS A 442 16.08 3.25 -33.68
C LYS A 442 17.01 4.20 -32.92
N GLU A 443 18.26 4.33 -33.38
CA GLU A 443 19.19 5.33 -32.86
C GLU A 443 18.49 6.71 -32.88
N GLY A 444 18.47 7.41 -31.74
CA GLY A 444 17.98 8.79 -31.65
C GLY A 444 16.74 9.05 -30.77
N LYS A 445 16.27 8.10 -29.97
CA LYS A 445 15.38 8.41 -28.83
C LYS A 445 16.02 7.97 -27.53
N GLU A 446 16.64 8.92 -26.85
CA GLU A 446 16.78 8.83 -25.39
C GLU A 446 15.35 8.81 -24.82
N SER A 447 15.02 7.77 -24.08
CA SER A 447 13.80 7.74 -23.27
C SER A 447 14.15 7.17 -21.91
N GLU A 448 13.69 7.87 -20.88
CA GLU A 448 13.80 7.65 -19.44
C GLU A 448 13.14 6.35 -18.93
N GLU A 449 13.29 5.26 -19.68
CA GLU A 449 12.72 3.94 -19.39
C GLU A 449 13.80 2.87 -19.55
N VAL A 450 14.62 2.72 -18.51
CA VAL A 450 15.30 1.45 -18.16
C VAL A 450 15.08 1.18 -16.71
#